data_AF-A0A6J2AYH8-F1
#
_entry.id   AF-A0A6J2AYH8-F1
#
_cell.length_a   1.000
_cell.length_b   1.000
_cell.length_c   1.000
_cell.angle_alpha   90.00
_cell.angle_beta   90.00
_cell.angle_gamma   90.00
#
_symmetry.space_group_name_H-M   'P 1'
#
loop_
_entity.id
_entity.type
_entity.pdbx_description
1 polymer ?
#
loop_
_entity_poly.entity_id
_entity_poly.type
_entity_poly.pdbx_seq_one_letter_code
_entity_poly.pdbx_strand_id
1 'polypeptide(L)'
;MVLLKEYRVILPVSVDEYQVGQLYSVAEASKNETGGGEGVEVLVNEPYEKDGEKGQYTHKIYHLQSKVPTFVRMLAPEGALNIHEKAWNAYPYCRTVITNEYMKEDFLIKIETWHKPDLGTQENVHKLEPEAWKHVEAIYIDIADRSQVLSKDYKAEEDPAKFKSIKTGRGPLGPNWKQELVNQKDCPYMCAYKLVTVKFKWWGLQNKVENFIHKQERRLFTNFHRQLFCWLDKWVDLTMDDIRRMEEETKRQLDEMRQKDPVKGMTADD
;
A
#
# COMPACT_ATOMS: atom_id res chain seq x y z
N MET A 1 1.53 -22.81 -8.81
CA MET A 1 1.14 -22.58 -7.41
C MET A 1 1.20 -21.07 -7.18
N VAL A 2 0.36 -20.52 -6.33
CA VAL A 2 0.35 -19.09 -5.97
C VAL A 2 0.41 -18.97 -4.45
N LEU A 3 1.03 -17.92 -3.93
CA LEU A 3 1.11 -17.66 -2.49
C LEU A 3 0.11 -16.56 -2.11
N LEU A 4 -0.73 -16.83 -1.10
CA LEU A 4 -1.73 -15.90 -0.62
C LEU A 4 -1.50 -15.57 0.86
N LYS A 5 -1.61 -14.28 1.20
CA LYS A 5 -1.59 -13.79 2.58
C LYS A 5 -2.60 -12.65 2.73
N GLU A 6 -3.26 -12.57 3.86
CA GLU A 6 -4.14 -11.44 4.20
C GLU A 6 -3.47 -10.57 5.26
N TYR A 7 -3.17 -9.32 4.92
CA TYR A 7 -2.62 -8.35 5.85
C TYR A 7 -3.76 -7.51 6.44
N ARG A 8 -3.94 -7.59 7.75
CA ARG A 8 -4.97 -6.85 8.49
C ARG A 8 -4.33 -5.65 9.17
N VAL A 9 -4.74 -4.45 8.76
CA VAL A 9 -4.24 -3.19 9.31
C VAL A 9 -5.36 -2.47 10.03
N ILE A 10 -5.34 -2.53 11.36
CA ILE A 10 -6.27 -1.76 12.21
C ILE A 10 -5.73 -0.33 12.29
N LEU A 11 -6.61 0.67 12.23
CA LEU A 11 -6.25 2.08 12.22
C LEU A 11 -7.19 2.91 13.11
N PRO A 12 -6.67 3.96 13.79
CA PRO A 12 -7.46 4.90 14.61
C PRO A 12 -8.06 6.03 13.76
N VAL A 13 -8.68 5.66 12.64
CA VAL A 13 -9.41 6.54 11.72
C VAL A 13 -10.70 5.83 11.31
N SER A 14 -11.70 6.58 10.87
CA SER A 14 -12.90 6.00 10.27
C SER A 14 -12.65 5.49 8.85
N VAL A 15 -13.57 4.67 8.34
CA VAL A 15 -13.59 4.23 6.94
C VAL A 15 -13.65 5.44 6.00
N ASP A 16 -14.49 6.43 6.30
CA ASP A 16 -14.64 7.62 5.45
C ASP A 16 -13.38 8.50 5.44
N GLU A 17 -12.77 8.74 6.62
CA GLU A 17 -11.50 9.45 6.72
C GLU A 17 -10.38 8.73 5.95
N TYR A 18 -10.33 7.40 6.04
CA TYR A 18 -9.32 6.60 5.36
C TYR A 18 -9.39 6.75 3.84
N GLN A 19 -10.58 6.92 3.25
CA GLN A 19 -10.72 7.14 1.80
C GLN A 19 -9.87 8.33 1.34
N VAL A 20 -9.94 9.46 2.04
CA VAL A 20 -9.15 10.67 1.77
C VAL A 20 -7.68 10.46 2.13
N GLY A 21 -7.42 9.96 3.34
CA GLY A 21 -6.06 9.79 3.85
C GLY A 21 -5.22 8.82 3.03
N GLN A 22 -5.83 7.76 2.48
CA GLN A 22 -5.16 6.82 1.59
C GLN A 22 -4.70 7.52 0.30
N LEU A 23 -5.58 8.27 -0.36
CA LEU A 23 -5.27 8.91 -1.63
C LEU A 23 -4.19 9.99 -1.47
N TYR A 24 -4.29 10.81 -0.42
CA TYR A 24 -3.24 11.76 -0.04
C TYR A 24 -1.91 11.05 0.19
N SER A 25 -1.91 9.99 1.00
CA SER A 25 -0.68 9.29 1.37
C SER A 25 -0.06 8.55 0.19
N VAL A 26 -0.86 8.04 -0.76
CA VAL A 26 -0.36 7.45 -2.01
C VAL A 26 0.36 8.50 -2.85
N ALA A 27 -0.19 9.71 -2.96
CA ALA A 27 0.45 10.80 -3.69
C ALA A 27 1.81 11.19 -3.06
N GLU A 28 1.85 11.38 -1.74
CA GLU A 28 3.08 11.74 -1.03
C GLU A 28 4.12 10.61 -1.05
N ALA A 29 3.71 9.36 -0.82
CA ALA A 29 4.59 8.21 -0.90
C ALA A 29 5.17 8.03 -2.31
N SER A 30 4.35 8.25 -3.35
CA SER A 30 4.81 8.20 -4.75
C SER A 30 5.91 9.24 -4.99
N LYS A 31 5.75 10.47 -4.48
CA LYS A 31 6.77 11.54 -4.57
C LYS A 31 8.06 11.16 -3.83
N ASN A 32 7.95 10.53 -2.66
CA ASN A 32 9.10 10.10 -1.87
C ASN A 32 9.93 9.00 -2.56
N GLU A 33 9.30 8.22 -3.44
CA GLU A 33 9.93 7.10 -4.16
C GLU A 33 10.39 7.44 -5.59
N THR A 34 10.10 8.65 -6.09
CA THR A 34 10.29 8.99 -7.52
C THR A 34 11.44 9.96 -7.76
N GLY A 35 12.42 9.54 -8.54
CA GLY A 35 13.62 10.30 -8.89
C GLY A 35 14.65 9.44 -9.62
N GLY A 36 15.54 10.05 -10.38
CA GLY A 36 16.67 9.40 -11.05
C GLY A 36 16.26 8.36 -12.09
N GLY A 37 15.16 8.59 -12.79
CA GLY A 37 14.56 7.66 -13.75
C GLY A 37 13.69 6.56 -13.14
N GLU A 38 13.64 6.46 -11.81
CA GLU A 38 12.90 5.42 -11.08
C GLU A 38 11.69 5.99 -10.31
N GLY A 39 10.80 5.09 -9.86
CA GLY A 39 9.60 5.43 -9.09
C GLY A 39 8.31 5.32 -9.88
N VAL A 40 7.36 6.24 -9.64
CA VAL A 40 5.97 6.12 -10.08
C VAL A 40 5.68 7.02 -11.28
N GLU A 41 5.08 6.45 -12.32
CA GLU A 41 4.51 7.18 -13.45
C GLU A 41 3.00 6.91 -13.52
N VAL A 42 2.18 7.96 -13.59
CA VAL A 42 0.72 7.84 -13.68
C VAL A 42 0.28 8.04 -15.12
N LEU A 43 -0.17 6.96 -15.78
CA LEU A 43 -0.65 7.01 -17.16
C LEU A 43 -2.11 7.45 -17.22
N VAL A 44 -2.98 6.74 -16.49
CA VAL A 44 -4.42 6.97 -16.45
C VAL A 44 -4.87 7.19 -15.00
N ASN A 45 -5.75 8.16 -14.80
CA ASN A 45 -6.51 8.37 -13.57
C ASN A 45 -7.88 8.93 -13.95
N GLU A 46 -8.89 8.07 -14.00
CA GLU A 46 -10.23 8.44 -14.50
C GLU A 46 -11.33 7.70 -13.74
N PRO A 47 -12.53 8.27 -13.62
CA PRO A 47 -13.68 7.54 -13.11
C PRO A 47 -14.07 6.40 -14.06
N TYR A 48 -14.57 5.29 -13.52
CA TYR A 48 -15.13 4.20 -14.31
C TYR A 48 -16.50 3.77 -13.79
N GLU A 49 -17.28 3.19 -14.69
CA GLU A 49 -18.53 2.49 -14.38
C GLU A 49 -18.55 1.19 -15.18
N LYS A 50 -18.69 0.05 -14.49
CA LYS A 50 -18.77 -1.27 -15.12
C LYS A 50 -19.67 -2.21 -14.32
N ASP A 51 -20.63 -2.83 -14.99
CA ASP A 51 -21.55 -3.82 -14.38
C ASP A 51 -22.23 -3.33 -13.08
N GLY A 52 -22.51 -2.03 -13.00
CA GLY A 52 -23.10 -1.37 -11.82
C GLY A 52 -22.10 -0.96 -10.72
N GLU A 53 -20.83 -1.37 -10.81
CA GLU A 53 -19.74 -0.89 -9.98
C GLU A 53 -19.24 0.46 -10.49
N LYS A 54 -19.10 1.43 -9.59
CA LYS A 54 -18.57 2.78 -9.86
C LYS A 54 -17.33 3.02 -9.00
N GLY A 55 -16.33 3.66 -9.56
CA GLY A 55 -15.11 3.95 -8.83
C GLY A 55 -14.12 4.78 -9.62
N GLN A 56 -12.87 4.78 -9.16
CA GLN A 56 -11.74 5.36 -9.86
C GLN A 56 -10.84 4.27 -10.42
N TYR A 57 -10.51 4.37 -11.70
CA TYR A 57 -9.53 3.54 -12.37
C TYR A 57 -8.20 4.29 -12.43
N THR A 58 -7.12 3.60 -12.10
CA THR A 58 -5.77 4.12 -12.32
C THR A 58 -4.90 3.09 -13.04
N HIS A 59 -4.01 3.59 -13.89
CA HIS A 59 -2.95 2.81 -14.51
C HIS A 59 -1.63 3.53 -14.26
N LYS A 60 -0.72 2.87 -13.54
CA LYS A 60 0.61 3.37 -13.23
C LYS A 60 1.70 2.40 -13.70
N ILE A 61 2.90 2.93 -13.89
CA ILE A 61 4.11 2.14 -14.08
C ILE A 61 5.03 2.41 -12.88
N TYR A 62 5.54 1.33 -12.29
CA TYR A 62 6.65 1.40 -11.33
C TYR A 62 7.96 1.07 -12.05
N HIS A 63 8.88 2.03 -12.07
CA HIS A 63 10.23 1.94 -12.63
C HIS A 63 11.20 1.57 -11.49
N LEU A 64 11.75 0.35 -11.52
CA LEU A 64 12.35 -0.30 -10.35
C LEU A 64 13.83 -0.71 -10.52
N GLN A 65 14.55 -0.11 -11.47
CA GLN A 65 15.87 -0.56 -11.94
C GLN A 65 16.90 -0.84 -10.82
N SER A 66 17.28 0.16 -10.03
CA SER A 66 18.23 0.01 -8.92
C SER A 66 17.54 -0.24 -7.58
N LYS A 67 16.22 -0.05 -7.50
CA LYS A 67 15.41 -0.29 -6.30
C LYS A 67 15.13 -1.75 -5.97
N VAL A 68 15.31 -2.68 -6.92
CA VAL A 68 15.15 -4.13 -6.68
C VAL A 68 16.47 -4.80 -6.29
N PRO A 69 16.45 -5.96 -5.60
CA PRO A 69 17.66 -6.68 -5.24
C PRO A 69 18.47 -7.13 -6.46
N THR A 70 19.76 -7.36 -6.26
CA THR A 70 20.70 -7.73 -7.32
C THR A 70 20.26 -8.99 -8.05
N PHE A 71 19.76 -9.99 -7.30
CA PHE A 71 19.30 -11.24 -7.90
C PHE A 71 18.08 -11.06 -8.81
N VAL A 72 17.23 -10.06 -8.57
CA VAL A 72 16.08 -9.74 -9.46
C VAL A 72 16.58 -9.03 -10.71
N ARG A 73 17.49 -8.06 -10.54
CA ARG A 73 18.07 -7.30 -11.66
C ARG A 73 18.85 -8.18 -12.64
N MET A 74 19.58 -9.18 -12.16
CA MET A 74 20.35 -10.10 -13.02
C MET A 74 19.46 -10.99 -13.90
N LEU A 75 18.18 -11.16 -13.59
CA LEU A 75 17.27 -12.06 -14.30
C LEU A 75 16.49 -11.38 -15.43
N ALA A 76 16.39 -10.06 -15.39
CA ALA A 76 15.57 -9.29 -16.31
C ALA A 76 16.48 -8.47 -17.26
N PRO A 77 16.22 -8.48 -18.58
CA PRO A 77 16.83 -7.52 -19.50
C PRO A 77 16.62 -6.08 -19.04
N GLU A 78 17.48 -5.16 -19.47
CA GLU A 78 17.33 -3.74 -19.16
C GLU A 78 15.95 -3.23 -19.61
N GLY A 79 15.22 -2.57 -18.70
CA GLY A 79 13.84 -2.12 -18.93
C GLY A 79 12.73 -3.15 -18.62
N ALA A 80 13.06 -4.44 -18.47
CA ALA A 80 12.07 -5.49 -18.19
C ALA A 80 11.62 -5.55 -16.72
N LEU A 81 12.15 -4.67 -15.85
CA LEU A 81 11.76 -4.57 -14.43
C LEU A 81 10.57 -3.64 -14.19
N ASN A 82 10.10 -2.95 -15.23
CA ASN A 82 8.92 -2.13 -15.12
C ASN A 82 7.71 -3.03 -14.86
N ILE A 83 6.93 -2.67 -13.84
CA ILE A 83 5.68 -3.36 -13.51
C ILE A 83 4.52 -2.40 -13.64
N HIS A 84 3.43 -2.88 -14.22
CA HIS A 84 2.24 -2.10 -14.51
C HIS A 84 1.23 -2.36 -13.41
N GLU A 85 0.85 -1.32 -12.68
CA GLU A 85 -0.25 -1.36 -11.73
C GLU A 85 -1.52 -0.86 -12.40
N LYS A 86 -2.57 -1.68 -12.34
CA LYS A 86 -3.94 -1.27 -12.68
C LYS A 86 -4.81 -1.45 -11.46
N ALA A 87 -5.47 -0.39 -11.01
CA ALA A 87 -6.33 -0.43 -9.84
C ALA A 87 -7.74 0.06 -10.16
N TRP A 88 -8.73 -0.67 -9.64
CA TRP A 88 -10.16 -0.38 -9.66
C TRP A 88 -10.59 -0.11 -8.23
N ASN A 89 -10.67 1.18 -7.88
CA ASN A 89 -11.01 1.65 -6.55
C ASN A 89 -12.49 2.01 -6.47
N ALA A 90 -13.31 1.04 -6.05
CA ALA A 90 -14.74 1.18 -5.76
C ALA A 90 -14.94 1.21 -4.23
N TYR A 91 -14.30 2.18 -3.57
CA TYR A 91 -14.26 2.29 -2.11
C TYR A 91 -15.65 2.06 -1.49
N PRO A 92 -15.80 1.16 -0.50
CA PRO A 92 -14.75 0.61 0.39
C PRO A 92 -14.03 -0.65 -0.11
N TYR A 93 -14.31 -1.13 -1.33
CA TYR A 93 -13.55 -2.21 -1.97
C TYR A 93 -12.53 -1.65 -2.98
N CYS A 94 -11.35 -2.25 -3.05
CA CYS A 94 -10.37 -1.91 -4.08
C CYS A 94 -9.71 -3.18 -4.59
N ARG A 95 -9.52 -3.26 -5.91
CA ARG A 95 -8.75 -4.32 -6.57
C ARG A 95 -7.60 -3.70 -7.33
N THR A 96 -6.38 -4.10 -6.98
CA THR A 96 -5.15 -3.74 -7.69
C THR A 96 -4.54 -4.98 -8.31
N VAL A 97 -4.13 -4.87 -9.56
CA VAL A 97 -3.49 -5.93 -10.34
C VAL A 97 -2.17 -5.37 -10.89
N ILE A 98 -1.07 -6.01 -10.52
CA ILE A 98 0.27 -5.64 -10.94
C ILE A 98 0.84 -6.76 -11.81
N THR A 99 1.25 -6.40 -13.02
CA THR A 99 1.76 -7.33 -14.03
C THR A 99 3.11 -6.87 -14.57
N ASN A 100 3.83 -7.78 -15.21
CA ASN A 100 5.10 -7.48 -15.87
C ASN A 100 5.02 -7.94 -17.34
N GLU A 101 5.39 -7.07 -18.28
CA GLU A 101 5.23 -7.37 -19.71
C GLU A 101 6.12 -8.54 -20.18
N TYR A 102 7.33 -8.65 -19.62
CA TYR A 102 8.27 -9.71 -19.96
C TYR A 102 7.80 -11.08 -19.48
N MET A 103 7.33 -11.16 -18.23
CA MET A 103 6.87 -12.42 -17.63
C MET A 103 5.44 -12.81 -18.02
N LYS A 104 4.65 -11.89 -18.60
CA LYS A 104 3.25 -12.14 -18.98
C LYS A 104 2.47 -12.73 -17.79
N GLU A 105 1.79 -13.85 -18.01
CA GLU A 105 0.99 -14.55 -17.01
C GLU A 105 1.81 -15.21 -15.89
N ASP A 106 3.13 -15.33 -16.04
CA ASP A 106 3.99 -15.96 -15.03
C ASP A 106 4.32 -15.03 -13.87
N PHE A 107 3.94 -13.75 -13.95
CA PHE A 107 4.05 -12.77 -12.86
C PHE A 107 2.68 -12.15 -12.54
N LEU A 108 2.29 -12.17 -11.27
CA LEU A 108 1.12 -11.45 -10.78
C LEU A 108 1.35 -11.03 -9.33
N ILE A 109 1.08 -9.76 -9.03
CA ILE A 109 0.76 -9.33 -7.66
C ILE A 109 -0.66 -8.76 -7.72
N LYS A 110 -1.58 -9.39 -7.01
CA LYS A 110 -2.97 -8.92 -6.91
C LYS A 110 -3.26 -8.57 -5.46
N ILE A 111 -3.74 -7.35 -5.23
CA ILE A 111 -4.11 -6.85 -3.91
C ILE A 111 -5.60 -6.54 -3.95
N GLU A 112 -6.37 -7.33 -3.21
CA GLU A 112 -7.81 -7.09 -3.03
C GLU A 112 -7.99 -6.58 -1.60
N THR A 113 -8.69 -5.46 -1.45
CA THR A 113 -8.82 -4.81 -0.15
C THR A 113 -10.27 -4.53 0.17
N TRP A 114 -10.69 -4.96 1.36
CA TRP A 114 -11.90 -4.48 2.01
C TRP A 114 -11.54 -3.55 3.17
N HIS A 115 -12.15 -2.37 3.20
CA HIS A 115 -12.09 -1.46 4.35
C HIS A 115 -13.39 -1.61 5.14
N LYS A 116 -13.28 -2.01 6.42
CA LYS A 116 -14.44 -2.32 7.27
C LYS A 116 -14.38 -1.53 8.59
N PRO A 117 -15.53 -1.11 9.13
CA PRO A 117 -15.60 -0.38 10.40
C PRO A 117 -15.55 -1.34 11.60
N ASP A 118 -14.50 -2.15 11.69
CA ASP A 118 -14.27 -3.10 12.77
C ASP A 118 -12.80 -3.14 13.20
N LEU A 119 -12.46 -4.11 14.06
CA LEU A 119 -11.12 -4.32 14.60
C LEU A 119 -10.43 -5.56 14.04
N GLY A 120 -10.69 -5.92 12.78
CA GLY A 120 -9.95 -7.00 12.12
C GLY A 120 -10.44 -8.41 12.42
N THR A 121 -11.61 -8.56 13.05
CA THR A 121 -12.14 -9.84 13.55
C THR A 121 -12.93 -10.68 12.53
N GLN A 122 -13.35 -10.09 11.41
CA GLN A 122 -14.00 -10.87 10.34
C GLN A 122 -13.02 -11.83 9.66
N GLU A 123 -13.34 -13.11 9.67
CA GLU A 123 -12.61 -14.15 8.91
C GLU A 123 -13.16 -14.27 7.49
N ASN A 124 -12.27 -14.49 6.52
CA ASN A 124 -12.61 -14.68 5.11
C ASN A 124 -13.56 -13.60 4.54
N VAL A 125 -13.30 -12.31 4.82
CA VAL A 125 -14.13 -11.18 4.34
C VAL A 125 -14.20 -11.12 2.81
N HIS A 126 -13.19 -11.66 2.14
CA HIS A 126 -13.11 -11.80 0.68
C HIS A 126 -13.94 -12.96 0.12
N LYS A 127 -14.53 -13.79 0.99
CA LYS A 127 -15.38 -14.93 0.63
C LYS A 127 -14.71 -15.89 -0.36
N LEU A 128 -13.43 -16.18 -0.11
CA LEU A 128 -12.72 -17.22 -0.84
C LEU A 128 -13.35 -18.58 -0.57
N GLU A 129 -13.22 -19.49 -1.52
CA GLU A 129 -13.60 -20.89 -1.34
C GLU A 129 -12.87 -21.50 -0.13
N PRO A 130 -13.52 -22.37 0.67
CA PRO A 130 -12.96 -22.89 1.90
C PRO A 130 -11.56 -23.51 1.77
N GLU A 131 -11.32 -24.25 0.68
CA GLU A 131 -10.03 -24.88 0.43
C GLU A 131 -8.92 -23.86 0.12
N ALA A 132 -9.24 -22.78 -0.59
CA ALA A 132 -8.29 -21.70 -0.83
C ALA A 132 -7.99 -20.94 0.47
N TRP A 133 -9.03 -20.62 1.25
CA TRP A 133 -8.90 -19.87 2.51
C TRP A 133 -8.01 -20.57 3.53
N LYS A 134 -8.07 -21.91 3.61
CA LYS A 134 -7.24 -22.72 4.53
C LYS A 134 -5.73 -22.49 4.37
N HIS A 135 -5.30 -22.05 3.19
CA HIS A 135 -3.89 -21.78 2.88
C HIS A 135 -3.51 -20.30 2.99
N VAL A 136 -4.45 -19.43 3.39
CA VAL A 136 -4.20 -18.00 3.59
C VAL A 136 -3.68 -17.76 5.00
N GLU A 137 -2.46 -17.24 5.11
CA GLU A 137 -1.93 -16.74 6.38
C GLU A 137 -2.49 -15.34 6.67
N ALA A 138 -3.19 -15.18 7.80
CA ALA A 138 -3.63 -13.87 8.28
C ALA A 138 -2.54 -13.21 9.13
N ILE A 139 -2.07 -12.04 8.71
CA ILE A 139 -0.97 -11.29 9.36
C ILE A 139 -1.48 -9.94 9.81
N TYR A 140 -1.39 -9.65 11.10
CA TYR A 140 -1.69 -8.31 11.62
C TYR A 140 -0.47 -7.40 11.51
N ILE A 141 -0.70 -6.19 11.02
CA ILE A 141 0.27 -5.10 11.03
C ILE A 141 -0.15 -4.13 12.13
N ASP A 142 0.75 -3.91 13.10
CA ASP A 142 0.54 -2.94 14.17
C ASP A 142 1.39 -1.69 13.91
N ILE A 143 0.75 -0.58 13.56
CA ILE A 143 1.43 0.66 13.19
C ILE A 143 2.16 1.31 14.37
N ALA A 144 1.84 0.96 15.62
CA ALA A 144 2.50 1.48 16.82
C ALA A 144 3.72 0.61 17.24
N ASP A 145 3.79 -0.64 16.77
CA ASP A 145 4.83 -1.58 17.18
C ASP A 145 6.16 -1.32 16.46
N ARG A 146 7.12 -0.74 17.19
CA ARG A 146 8.46 -0.45 16.68
C ARG A 146 9.19 -1.70 16.17
N SER A 147 8.91 -2.88 16.69
CA SER A 147 9.59 -4.11 16.28
C SER A 147 9.25 -4.54 14.84
N GLN A 148 8.14 -4.04 14.28
CA GLN A 148 7.70 -4.35 12.91
C GLN A 148 8.33 -3.44 11.85
N VAL A 149 9.11 -2.44 12.27
CA VAL A 149 9.76 -1.47 11.38
C VAL A 149 11.23 -1.83 11.25
N LEU A 150 11.71 -1.96 10.00
CA LEU A 150 13.13 -2.16 9.74
C LEU A 150 13.94 -0.96 10.23
N SER A 151 15.12 -1.21 10.80
CA SER A 151 15.95 -0.15 11.36
C SER A 151 16.27 0.97 10.36
N LYS A 152 16.47 0.62 9.08
CA LYS A 152 16.74 1.59 8.00
C LYS A 152 15.52 2.42 7.56
N ASP A 153 14.31 1.96 7.87
CA ASP A 153 13.08 2.67 7.52
C ASP A 153 12.58 3.56 8.67
N TYR A 154 13.13 3.37 9.87
CA TYR A 154 12.64 4.09 11.04
C TYR A 154 12.96 5.57 10.97
N LYS A 155 11.92 6.38 11.07
CA LYS A 155 11.98 7.84 11.23
C LYS A 155 11.09 8.24 12.41
N ALA A 156 11.58 9.12 13.27
CA ALA A 156 10.86 9.49 14.49
C ALA A 156 9.60 10.32 14.19
N GLU A 157 9.64 11.11 13.12
CA GLU A 157 8.56 11.94 12.60
C GLU A 157 7.46 11.13 11.88
N GLU A 158 7.74 9.87 11.53
CA GLU A 158 6.78 8.91 10.96
C GLU A 158 6.47 7.79 11.98
N ASP A 159 6.56 8.12 13.28
CA ASP A 159 6.30 7.18 14.37
C ASP A 159 4.96 7.46 15.10
N PRO A 160 3.90 6.66 14.84
CA PRO A 160 2.62 6.81 15.52
C PRO A 160 2.68 6.72 17.04
N ALA A 161 3.69 6.04 17.58
CA ALA A 161 3.93 5.96 19.03
C ALA A 161 4.50 7.26 19.63
N LYS A 162 4.85 8.23 18.79
CA LYS A 162 5.36 9.56 19.18
C LYS A 162 4.52 10.71 18.62
N PHE A 163 3.80 10.47 17.54
CA PHE A 163 2.95 11.47 16.89
C PHE A 163 1.65 11.70 17.67
N LYS A 164 1.29 12.97 17.86
CA LYS A 164 -0.01 13.40 18.34
C LYS A 164 -0.57 14.43 17.38
N SER A 165 -1.74 14.15 16.82
CA SER A 165 -2.44 15.08 15.94
C SER A 165 -2.89 16.31 16.72
N ILE A 166 -2.56 17.48 16.18
CA ILE A 166 -2.97 18.77 16.75
C ILE A 166 -4.45 19.03 16.45
N LYS A 167 -4.93 18.63 15.26
CA LYS A 167 -6.30 18.90 14.80
C LYS A 167 -7.34 17.97 15.45
N THR A 168 -6.97 16.71 15.68
CA THR A 168 -7.91 15.68 16.18
C THR A 168 -7.62 15.24 17.61
N GLY A 169 -6.43 15.54 18.14
CA GLY A 169 -5.98 15.06 19.45
C GLY A 169 -5.59 13.58 19.49
N ARG A 170 -5.76 12.82 18.40
CA ARG A 170 -5.44 11.38 18.33
C ARG A 170 -3.93 11.14 18.43
N GLY A 171 -3.57 10.03 19.07
CA GLY A 171 -2.18 9.68 19.36
C GLY A 171 -1.61 10.38 20.60
N PRO A 172 -0.40 10.01 21.06
CA PRO A 172 0.42 8.92 20.54
C PRO A 172 -0.18 7.54 20.79
N LEU A 173 0.13 6.58 19.92
CA LEU A 173 -0.34 5.21 20.04
C LEU A 173 0.58 4.41 20.98
N GLY A 174 0.12 4.18 22.20
CA GLY A 174 0.81 3.33 23.17
C GLY A 174 0.68 1.83 22.84
N PRO A 175 1.37 0.93 23.57
CA PRO A 175 1.33 -0.52 23.30
C PRO A 175 -0.08 -1.15 23.36
N ASN A 176 -1.00 -0.56 24.12
CA ASN A 176 -2.37 -1.04 24.31
C ASN A 176 -3.42 -0.23 23.52
N TRP A 177 -3.00 0.56 22.53
CA TRP A 177 -3.88 1.49 21.81
C TRP A 177 -5.11 0.80 21.19
N LYS A 178 -4.98 -0.46 20.74
CA LYS A 178 -6.10 -1.25 20.20
C LYS A 178 -7.17 -1.59 21.24
N GLN A 179 -6.76 -1.90 22.47
CA GLN A 179 -7.69 -2.16 23.58
C GLN A 179 -8.33 -0.84 24.06
N GLU A 180 -7.56 0.25 24.04
CA GLU A 180 -8.03 1.58 24.41
C GLU A 180 -9.06 2.14 23.41
N LEU A 181 -8.90 1.86 22.11
CA LEU A 181 -9.84 2.25 21.05
C LEU A 181 -11.28 1.83 21.35
N VAL A 182 -11.49 0.61 21.85
CA VAL A 182 -12.84 0.09 22.20
C VAL A 182 -13.54 0.96 23.25
N ASN A 183 -12.77 1.59 24.14
CA ASN A 183 -13.29 2.35 25.27
C ASN A 183 -13.35 3.87 24.99
N GLN A 184 -12.78 4.34 23.88
CA GLN A 184 -12.75 5.76 23.51
C GLN A 184 -13.85 6.08 22.50
N LYS A 185 -14.91 6.75 22.95
CA LYS A 185 -16.04 7.13 22.08
C LYS A 185 -15.64 8.08 20.94
N ASP A 186 -14.62 8.91 21.15
CA ASP A 186 -14.22 9.97 20.22
C ASP A 186 -13.09 9.55 19.27
N CYS A 187 -12.65 8.29 19.32
CA CYS A 187 -11.60 7.77 18.46
C CYS A 187 -12.18 6.72 17.50
N PRO A 188 -12.45 7.07 16.23
CA PRO A 188 -12.98 6.11 15.28
C PRO A 188 -11.92 5.04 14.95
N TYR A 189 -12.39 3.90 14.46
CA TYR A 189 -11.52 2.83 14.03
C TYR A 189 -12.05 2.12 12.79
N MET A 190 -11.14 1.49 12.08
CA MET A 190 -11.41 0.63 10.93
C MET A 190 -10.31 -0.42 10.79
N CYS A 191 -10.58 -1.48 10.01
CA CYS A 191 -9.57 -2.45 9.58
C CYS A 191 -9.53 -2.58 8.05
N ALA A 192 -8.33 -2.49 7.48
CA ALA A 192 -8.08 -2.78 6.08
C ALA A 192 -7.64 -4.24 5.96
N TYR A 193 -8.46 -5.04 5.31
CA TYR A 193 -8.18 -6.44 5.00
C TYR A 193 -7.57 -6.51 3.61
N LYS A 194 -6.24 -6.56 3.53
CA LYS A 194 -5.49 -6.57 2.26
C LYS A 194 -5.11 -8.00 1.90
N LEU A 195 -5.93 -8.67 1.09
CA LEU A 195 -5.62 -10.00 0.55
C LEU A 195 -4.64 -9.84 -0.63
N VAL A 196 -3.42 -10.30 -0.43
CA VAL A 196 -2.35 -10.28 -1.43
C VAL A 196 -2.17 -11.67 -2.01
N THR A 197 -2.26 -11.76 -3.33
CA THR A 197 -1.92 -12.95 -4.12
C THR A 197 -0.65 -12.67 -4.90
N VAL A 198 0.38 -13.48 -4.72
CA VAL A 198 1.62 -13.42 -5.50
C VAL A 198 1.77 -14.69 -6.34
N LYS A 199 2.07 -14.50 -7.62
CA LYS A 199 2.47 -15.56 -8.56
C LYS A 199 3.82 -15.17 -9.16
N PHE A 200 4.80 -16.05 -9.06
CA PHE A 200 6.07 -15.90 -9.76
C PHE A 200 6.54 -17.25 -10.32
N LYS A 201 6.12 -17.61 -11.53
CA LYS A 201 6.44 -18.91 -12.12
C LYS A 201 7.76 -18.86 -12.87
N TRP A 202 8.85 -19.06 -12.13
CA TRP A 202 10.20 -19.19 -12.71
C TRP A 202 10.94 -20.38 -12.10
N TRP A 203 11.51 -21.22 -12.95
CA TRP A 203 12.18 -22.45 -12.52
C TRP A 203 13.34 -22.16 -11.57
N GLY A 204 13.30 -22.76 -10.37
CA GLY A 204 14.32 -22.59 -9.33
C GLY A 204 14.21 -21.33 -8.47
N LEU A 205 13.30 -20.39 -8.79
CA LEU A 205 13.21 -19.09 -8.10
C LEU A 205 11.83 -18.77 -7.52
N GLN A 206 10.78 -19.48 -7.92
CA GLN A 206 9.40 -19.22 -7.50
C GLN A 206 9.25 -18.95 -6.00
N ASN A 207 9.58 -19.92 -5.14
CA ASN A 207 9.37 -19.79 -3.69
C ASN A 207 10.19 -18.63 -3.10
N LYS A 208 11.41 -18.39 -3.60
CA LYS A 208 12.27 -17.30 -3.11
C LYS A 208 11.64 -15.94 -3.42
N VAL A 209 11.18 -15.76 -4.66
CA VAL A 209 10.63 -14.48 -5.12
C VAL A 209 9.23 -14.23 -4.55
N GLU A 210 8.35 -15.24 -4.49
CA GLU A 210 7.01 -15.09 -3.89
C GLU A 210 7.12 -14.65 -2.41
N ASN A 211 8.00 -15.28 -1.64
CA ASN A 211 8.26 -14.87 -0.25
C ASN A 211 8.90 -13.49 -0.14
N PHE A 212 9.82 -13.16 -1.05
CA PHE A 212 10.45 -11.84 -1.08
C PHE A 212 9.42 -10.73 -1.34
N ILE A 213 8.54 -10.90 -2.33
CA ILE A 213 7.47 -9.94 -2.65
C ILE A 213 6.56 -9.76 -1.43
N HIS A 214 6.09 -10.83 -0.81
CA HIS A 214 5.26 -10.74 0.40
C HIS A 214 5.96 -10.01 1.57
N LYS A 215 7.27 -10.11 1.70
CA LYS A 215 8.04 -9.33 2.69
C LYS A 215 8.06 -7.85 2.34
N GLN A 216 8.25 -7.49 1.06
CA GLN A 216 8.22 -6.10 0.62
C GLN A 216 6.82 -5.50 0.72
N GLU A 217 5.76 -6.22 0.37
CA GLU A 217 4.37 -5.79 0.55
C GLU A 217 4.05 -5.53 2.02
N ARG A 218 4.48 -6.43 2.93
CA ARG A 218 4.34 -6.21 4.37
C ARG A 218 5.07 -4.94 4.81
N ARG A 219 6.32 -4.76 4.39
CA ARG A 219 7.15 -3.58 4.70
C ARG A 219 6.49 -2.30 4.19
N LEU A 220 6.01 -2.30 2.95
CA LEU A 220 5.28 -1.20 2.34
C LEU A 220 4.03 -0.85 3.15
N PHE A 221 3.18 -1.83 3.46
CA PHE A 221 1.98 -1.60 4.26
C PHE A 221 2.33 -1.07 5.66
N THR A 222 3.35 -1.59 6.33
CA THR A 222 3.79 -1.07 7.63
C THR A 222 4.18 0.40 7.54
N ASN A 223 5.08 0.75 6.62
CA ASN A 223 5.59 2.12 6.50
C ASN A 223 4.49 3.09 6.03
N PHE A 224 3.70 2.69 5.02
CA PHE A 224 2.62 3.49 4.46
C PHE A 224 1.58 3.88 5.52
N HIS A 225 1.10 2.92 6.31
CA HIS A 225 0.05 3.22 7.28
C HIS A 225 0.56 3.99 8.51
N ARG A 226 1.85 3.83 8.85
CA ARG A 226 2.51 4.68 9.86
C ARG A 226 2.58 6.14 9.40
N GLN A 227 3.00 6.36 8.16
CA GLN A 227 3.03 7.68 7.53
C GLN A 227 1.63 8.28 7.41
N LEU A 228 0.65 7.51 6.94
CA LEU A 228 -0.75 7.94 6.82
C LEU A 228 -1.26 8.51 8.14
N PHE A 229 -1.02 7.82 9.26
CA PHE A 229 -1.43 8.31 10.58
C PHE A 229 -0.63 9.55 11.01
N CYS A 230 0.70 9.56 10.83
CA CYS A 230 1.52 10.71 11.19
C CYS A 230 1.27 11.94 10.31
N TRP A 231 0.61 11.76 9.16
CA TRP A 231 0.18 12.84 8.28
C TRP A 231 -1.28 13.24 8.50
N LEU A 232 -1.97 12.73 9.53
CA LEU A 232 -3.39 13.00 9.80
C LEU A 232 -3.73 14.49 9.71
N ASP A 233 -2.93 15.36 10.33
CA ASP A 233 -3.17 16.81 10.31
C ASP A 233 -3.08 17.45 8.91
N LYS A 234 -2.41 16.79 7.95
CA LYS A 234 -2.26 17.27 6.57
C LYS A 234 -3.47 16.94 5.69
N TRP A 235 -4.20 15.87 5.99
CA TRP A 235 -5.25 15.36 5.10
C TRP A 235 -6.65 15.27 5.72
N VAL A 236 -6.80 15.32 7.06
CA VAL A 236 -8.09 15.09 7.73
C VAL A 236 -9.19 16.07 7.31
N ASP A 237 -8.83 17.30 6.94
CA ASP A 237 -9.79 18.33 6.49
C ASP A 237 -9.95 18.40 4.96
N LEU A 238 -9.26 17.53 4.21
CA LEU A 238 -9.36 17.53 2.75
C LEU A 238 -10.66 16.87 2.30
N THR A 239 -11.26 17.47 1.28
CA THR A 239 -12.39 16.89 0.55
C THR A 239 -11.90 15.99 -0.59
N MET A 240 -12.79 15.14 -1.11
CA MET A 240 -12.48 14.36 -2.31
C MET A 240 -12.15 15.25 -3.52
N ASP A 241 -12.73 16.44 -3.63
CA ASP A 241 -12.40 17.39 -4.70
C ASP A 241 -10.99 17.96 -4.54
N ASP A 242 -10.54 18.21 -3.30
CA ASP A 242 -9.15 18.60 -3.05
C ASP A 242 -8.19 17.50 -3.48
N ILE A 243 -8.51 16.25 -3.16
CA ILE A 243 -7.72 15.07 -3.56
C ILE A 243 -7.62 14.96 -5.08
N ARG A 244 -8.71 15.15 -5.84
CA ARG A 244 -8.66 15.09 -7.31
C ARG A 244 -7.70 16.13 -7.90
N ARG A 245 -7.73 17.36 -7.40
CA ARG A 245 -6.79 18.41 -7.83
C ARG A 245 -5.35 18.05 -7.46
N MET A 246 -5.13 17.47 -6.29
CA MET A 246 -3.81 17.01 -5.86
C MET A 246 -3.28 15.85 -6.71
N GLU A 247 -4.13 14.92 -7.15
CA GLU A 247 -3.74 13.81 -8.02
C GLU A 247 -3.26 14.31 -9.40
N GLU A 248 -3.95 15.30 -9.97
CA GLU A 248 -3.55 15.95 -11.23
C GLU A 248 -2.20 16.65 -11.09
N GLU A 249 -2.00 17.42 -10.03
CA GLU A 249 -0.72 18.07 -9.76
C GLU A 249 0.39 17.04 -9.52
N THR A 250 0.09 15.99 -8.74
CA THR A 250 1.05 14.93 -8.42
C THR A 250 1.50 14.20 -9.68
N LYS A 251 0.61 13.93 -10.64
CA LYS A 251 1.00 13.33 -11.92
C LYS A 251 2.11 14.13 -12.60
N ARG A 252 1.94 15.45 -12.72
CA ARG A 252 2.97 16.34 -13.31
C ARG A 252 4.25 16.35 -12.49
N GLN A 253 4.14 16.47 -11.16
CA GLN A 253 5.29 16.49 -10.26
C GLN A 253 6.13 15.22 -10.38
N LEU A 254 5.48 14.05 -10.43
CA LEU A 254 6.18 12.76 -10.56
C LEU A 254 6.99 12.67 -11.86
N ASP A 255 6.43 13.12 -12.98
CA ASP A 255 7.16 13.15 -14.25
C ASP A 255 8.38 14.06 -14.20
N GLU A 256 8.26 15.25 -13.60
CA GLU A 256 9.38 16.17 -13.44
C GLU A 256 10.45 15.61 -12.49
N MET A 257 10.04 15.08 -11.33
CA MET A 257 10.94 14.51 -10.33
C MET A 257 11.71 13.32 -10.90
N ARG A 258 11.03 12.43 -11.64
CA ARG A 258 11.66 11.27 -12.29
C ARG A 258 12.79 11.70 -13.24
N GLN A 259 12.64 12.84 -13.93
CA GLN A 259 13.66 13.34 -14.87
C GLN A 259 14.76 14.16 -14.21
N LYS A 260 14.45 14.94 -13.15
CA LYS A 260 15.35 15.98 -12.60
C LYS A 260 15.99 15.60 -11.27
N ASP A 261 15.31 14.84 -10.42
CA ASP A 261 15.80 14.50 -9.08
C ASP A 261 16.77 13.32 -9.14
N PRO A 262 17.66 13.13 -8.14
CA PRO A 262 18.39 11.88 -7.96
C PRO A 262 17.47 10.74 -7.48
N VAL A 263 17.94 9.49 -7.59
CA VAL A 263 17.25 8.33 -7.00
C VAL A 263 17.11 8.53 -5.48
N LYS A 264 15.90 8.26 -4.97
CA LYS A 264 15.54 8.41 -3.54
C LYS A 264 14.48 7.40 -3.13
N GLY A 265 14.17 7.32 -1.83
CA GLY A 265 13.17 6.40 -1.29
C GLY A 265 13.75 5.04 -0.90
N MET A 266 12.89 4.04 -0.75
CA MET A 266 13.27 2.70 -0.33
C MET A 266 14.13 1.98 -1.38
N THR A 267 15.14 1.28 -0.89
CA THR A 267 15.86 0.23 -1.62
C THR A 267 15.52 -1.13 -1.01
N ALA A 268 15.44 -2.16 -1.86
CA ALA A 268 15.44 -3.53 -1.42
C ALA A 268 16.89 -4.05 -1.33
N ASP A 269 17.25 -4.64 -0.20
CA ASP A 269 18.53 -5.31 -0.04
C ASP A 269 18.35 -6.80 -0.37
N ASP A 270 19.47 -7.47 -0.69
CA ASP A 270 19.52 -8.92 -0.97
C ASP A 270 19.15 -9.80 0.24
#